data_AF-A0A8C3UVR5-F1
#
_entry.id   AF-A0A8C3UVR5-F1
#
_cell.length_a   1.000
_cell.length_b   1.000
_cell.length_c   1.000
_cell.angle_alpha   90.00
_cell.angle_beta   90.00
_cell.angle_gamma   90.00
#
_symmetry.space_group_name_H-M   'P 1'
#
loop_
_entity.id
_entity.type
_entity.pdbx_description
1 polymer ?
#
loop_
_entity_poly.entity_id
_entity_poly.type
_entity_poly.pdbx_seq_one_letter_code
_entity_poly.pdbx_strand_id
1 'polypeptide(L)'
;STRVLPHASPQPCEIFPREIFGDKTLGRWILGGCPPGTDPSVTVPVALGCRCGRCPIAAADCAVLGLGPSFCGAPGGFGGS
;
A
#
# COMPACT_ATOMS: atom_id res chain seq x y z
N SER A 1 6.18 -43.56 17.19
CA SER A 1 5.82 -43.36 15.78
C SER A 1 5.64 -41.87 15.56
N THR A 2 6.70 -41.18 15.12
CA THR A 2 6.67 -39.73 14.87
C THR A 2 6.05 -39.52 13.50
N ARG A 3 4.83 -38.98 13.45
CA ARG A 3 4.15 -38.64 12.20
C ARG A 3 4.87 -37.42 11.61
N VAL A 4 5.80 -37.64 10.69
CA VAL A 4 6.37 -36.58 9.85
C VAL A 4 5.22 -36.03 9.01
N LEU A 5 4.79 -34.79 9.29
CA LEU A 5 3.83 -34.08 8.46
C LEU A 5 4.46 -33.93 7.06
N PRO A 6 3.79 -34.37 5.98
CA PRO A 6 4.33 -34.26 4.64
C PRO A 6 4.45 -32.77 4.31
N HIS A 7 5.70 -32.31 4.12
CA HIS A 7 6.01 -31.02 3.52
C HIS A 7 5.11 -29.86 3.97
N ALA A 8 5.46 -29.24 5.09
CA ALA A 8 5.12 -27.83 5.28
C ALA A 8 5.77 -27.07 4.11
N SER A 9 5.02 -26.82 3.03
CA SER A 9 5.46 -25.92 1.97
C SER A 9 5.93 -24.63 2.65
N PRO A 10 7.16 -24.15 2.38
CA PRO A 10 7.64 -22.93 3.02
C PRO A 10 6.58 -21.85 2.80
N GLN A 11 6.11 -21.25 3.89
CA GLN A 11 5.10 -20.20 3.80
C GLN A 11 5.72 -19.06 2.97
N PRO A 12 4.95 -18.37 2.12
CA PRO A 12 5.50 -17.33 1.25
C PRO A 12 6.24 -16.21 2.03
N CYS A 13 5.92 -16.02 3.31
CA CYS A 13 6.61 -15.11 4.23
C CYS A 13 8.00 -15.57 4.67
N GLU A 14 8.27 -16.88 4.67
CA GLU A 14 9.59 -17.44 4.98
C GLU A 14 10.60 -17.17 3.85
N ILE A 15 10.11 -17.05 2.61
CA ILE A 15 10.93 -16.79 1.42
C ILE A 15 10.98 -15.29 1.11
N PHE A 16 9.84 -14.61 1.23
CA PHE A 16 9.72 -13.17 1.04
C PHE A 16 9.23 -12.52 2.33
N PRO A 17 10.12 -11.98 3.17
CA PRO A 17 9.72 -11.38 4.45
C PRO A 17 8.98 -10.05 4.30
N ARG A 18 8.81 -9.52 3.07
CA ARG A 18 8.07 -8.28 2.83
C ARG A 18 6.61 -8.59 2.51
N GLU A 19 5.73 -8.04 3.33
CA GLU A 19 4.31 -7.95 3.02
C GLU A 19 4.07 -6.85 1.98
N ILE A 20 3.29 -7.21 0.96
CA ILE A 20 2.85 -6.33 -0.12
C ILE A 20 1.33 -6.35 -0.20
N PHE A 21 0.74 -5.37 -0.90
CA PHE A 21 -0.67 -5.45 -1.25
C PHE A 21 -0.92 -6.67 -2.14
N GLY A 22 -1.73 -7.59 -1.61
CA GLY A 22 -2.18 -8.77 -2.31
C GLY A 22 -3.41 -8.46 -3.16
N ASP A 23 -4.49 -8.10 -2.47
CA ASP A 23 -5.75 -7.66 -3.05
C ASP A 23 -5.94 -6.16 -2.75
N LYS A 24 -6.29 -5.37 -3.78
CA LYS A 24 -6.42 -3.92 -3.66
C LYS A 24 -7.58 -3.39 -4.49
N THR A 25 -8.22 -2.34 -3.99
CA THR A 25 -9.23 -1.57 -4.70
C THR A 25 -8.83 -0.11 -4.81
N LEU A 26 -9.48 0.63 -5.70
CA LEU A 26 -9.30 2.06 -5.83
C LEU A 26 -10.41 2.77 -5.06
N GLY A 27 -10.03 3.54 -4.03
CA GLY A 27 -10.93 4.43 -3.31
C GLY A 27 -10.83 5.84 -3.87
N ARG A 28 -11.97 6.52 -4.04
CA ARG A 28 -12.01 7.93 -4.48
C ARG A 28 -12.28 8.84 -3.27
N TRP A 29 -11.46 9.87 -3.13
CA TRP A 29 -11.53 10.85 -2.05
C TRP A 29 -11.66 12.25 -2.63
N ILE A 30 -12.45 13.11 -2.00
CA ILE A 30 -12.65 14.50 -2.43
C ILE A 30 -11.85 15.41 -1.50
N LEU A 31 -10.92 16.18 -2.08
CA LEU A 31 -10.12 17.15 -1.36
C LEU A 31 -10.89 18.47 -1.17
N GLY A 32 -10.84 19.02 0.04
CA GLY A 32 -11.34 20.36 0.32
C GLY A 32 -10.32 21.42 -0.09
N GLY A 33 -10.80 22.61 -0.49
CA GLY A 33 -9.94 23.77 -0.75
C GLY A 33 -9.35 23.86 -2.17
N CYS A 34 -9.80 23.01 -3.11
CA CYS A 34 -9.42 23.19 -4.52
C CYS A 34 -10.15 24.39 -5.15
N PRO A 35 -9.48 25.15 -6.04
CA PRO A 35 -10.08 26.26 -6.76
C PRO A 35 -11.22 25.80 -7.69
N PRO A 36 -12.19 26.68 -8.00
CA PRO A 36 -13.31 26.36 -8.88
C PRO A 36 -12.80 26.01 -10.29
N GLY A 37 -13.25 24.89 -10.84
CA GLY A 37 -12.84 24.38 -12.16
C GLY A 37 -11.77 23.29 -12.13
N THR A 38 -11.20 22.98 -10.96
CA THR A 38 -10.30 21.83 -10.77
C THR A 38 -11.09 20.62 -10.29
N ASP A 39 -10.81 19.42 -10.81
CA ASP A 39 -11.35 18.18 -10.21
C ASP A 39 -10.65 17.93 -8.87
N PRO A 40 -11.36 18.01 -7.72
CA PRO A 40 -10.77 17.80 -6.41
C PRO A 40 -10.63 16.31 -6.06
N SER A 41 -10.83 15.40 -7.02
CA SER A 41 -10.92 13.98 -6.72
C SER A 41 -9.59 13.29 -6.86
N VAL A 42 -9.20 12.57 -5.81
CA VAL A 42 -7.98 11.78 -5.78
C VAL A 42 -8.36 10.32 -5.63
N THR A 43 -7.79 9.50 -6.50
CA THR A 43 -7.97 8.05 -6.46
C THR A 43 -6.74 7.43 -5.81
N VAL A 44 -6.94 6.72 -4.70
CA VAL A 44 -5.86 6.07 -3.95
C VAL A 44 -6.09 4.56 -3.87
N PRO A 45 -5.03 3.74 -3.94
CA PRO A 45 -5.14 2.31 -3.73
C PRO A 45 -5.39 2.01 -2.25
N VAL A 46 -6.40 1.19 -1.98
CA VAL A 46 -6.75 0.69 -0.66
C VAL A 46 -6.49 -0.81 -0.62
N ALA A 47 -5.73 -1.26 0.39
CA ALA A 47 -5.46 -2.66 0.60
C ALA A 47 -6.69 -3.38 1.15
N LEU A 48 -7.15 -4.42 0.44
CA LEU A 48 -8.15 -5.34 0.96
C LEU A 48 -7.50 -6.57 1.60
N GLY A 49 -6.27 -6.89 1.20
CA GLY A 49 -5.48 -7.96 1.81
C GLY A 49 -3.99 -7.79 1.55
N CYS A 50 -3.19 -8.23 2.51
CA CYS A 50 -1.73 -8.30 2.39
C CYS A 50 -1.32 -9.72 2.02
N ARG A 51 -0.21 -9.85 1.29
CA ARG A 51 0.46 -11.12 1.06
C ARG A 51 1.96 -10.94 1.11
N CYS A 52 2.67 -11.96 1.55
CA CYS A 52 4.11 -12.01 1.41
C CYS A 52 4.48 -12.39 -0.03
N GLY A 53 5.36 -11.62 -0.65
CA GLY A 53 5.74 -11.86 -2.02
C GLY A 53 6.74 -10.86 -2.55
N ARG A 54 7.17 -11.08 -3.79
CA ARG A 54 8.10 -10.16 -4.46
C ARG A 54 7.41 -8.82 -4.70
N CYS A 55 8.11 -7.74 -4.36
CA CYS A 55 7.62 -6.39 -4.58
C CYS A 55 7.32 -6.13 -6.08
N PRO A 56 6.07 -5.78 -6.44
CA PRO A 56 5.69 -5.56 -7.82
C PRO A 56 6.12 -4.16 -8.27
N ILE A 57 7.29 -4.07 -8.91
CA ILE A 57 7.89 -2.77 -9.32
C ILE A 57 6.98 -1.94 -10.23
N ALA A 58 6.08 -2.58 -10.97
CA ALA A 58 5.12 -1.90 -11.85
C ALA A 58 3.98 -1.21 -11.08
N ALA A 59 3.79 -1.54 -9.81
CA ALA A 59 2.64 -1.09 -9.01
C ALA A 59 3.03 -0.49 -7.65
N ALA A 60 4.29 -0.61 -7.23
CA ALA A 60 4.79 -0.11 -5.96
C ALA A 60 6.28 0.24 -6.08
N ASP A 61 6.68 1.34 -5.43
CA ASP A 61 8.08 1.72 -5.30
C ASP A 61 8.80 0.76 -4.34
N CYS A 62 9.65 -0.10 -4.89
CA CYS A 62 10.39 -1.11 -4.14
C CYS A 62 11.62 -0.52 -3.44
N ALA A 63 11.41 0.50 -2.61
CA ALA A 63 12.45 1.14 -1.80
C ALA A 63 12.66 0.44 -0.45
N VAL A 64 13.86 0.62 0.13
CA VAL A 64 14.20 0.14 1.49
C VAL A 64 13.47 0.98 2.55
N LEU A 65 13.39 2.29 2.36
CA LEU A 65 12.61 3.23 3.16
C LEU A 65 11.86 4.20 2.25
N GLY A 66 10.64 4.58 2.64
CA GLY A 66 9.89 5.67 2.04
C GLY A 66 9.70 6.81 3.03
N LEU A 67 9.02 7.88 2.61
CA LEU A 67 8.69 9.03 3.48
C LEU A 67 7.63 8.69 4.55
N GLY A 68 6.98 7.54 4.42
CA GLY A 68 5.89 7.11 5.29
C GLY A 68 4.52 7.57 4.80
N PRO A 69 3.45 6.83 5.12
CA PRO A 69 2.10 7.06 4.59
C PRO A 69 1.47 8.37 5.09
N SER A 70 2.00 8.96 6.16
CA SER A 70 1.51 10.18 6.80
C SER A 70 2.27 11.44 6.42
N PHE A 71 3.29 11.34 5.56
CA PHE A 71 4.08 12.50 5.16
C PHE A 71 3.32 13.37 4.16
N CYS A 72 3.21 14.66 4.45
CA CYS A 72 2.67 15.67 3.55
C CYS A 72 3.69 16.82 3.40
N GLY A 73 4.06 17.14 2.16
CA GLY A 73 5.16 18.10 1.87
C GLY A 73 4.77 19.57 1.91
N ALA A 74 3.49 19.92 2.07
CA ALA A 74 3.06 21.30 2.18
C ALA A 74 3.10 21.75 3.65
N PRO A 75 3.81 22.84 4.00
CA PRO A 75 3.66 23.45 5.31
C PRO A 75 2.21 23.96 5.44
N GLY A 76 1.40 23.29 6.27
CA GLY A 76 0.01 23.65 6.55
C GLY A 76 -1.05 22.63 6.11
N GLY A 77 -0.72 21.61 5.33
CA GLY A 77 -1.75 20.69 4.80
C GLY A 77 -2.78 21.41 3.92
N PHE A 78 -3.61 20.66 3.21
CA PHE A 78 -4.73 21.24 2.46
C PHE A 78 -5.86 21.60 3.43
N GLY A 79 -5.66 22.66 4.21
CA GLY A 79 -6.66 23.26 5.10
C GLY A 79 -6.55 24.78 4.97
N GLY A 80 -7.50 25.37 4.24
CA GLY A 80 -7.55 26.79 3.96
C GLY A 80 -7.95 27.68 5.14
N SER A 81 -7.65 28.96 4.96
CA SER A 81 -8.17 30.17 5.63
C SER A 81 -7.71 30.45 7.07
#